data_AF-A0A924I082-F1
#
_entry.id   AF-A0A924I082-F1
#
_cell.length_a   1.000
_cell.length_b   1.000
_cell.length_c   1.000
_cell.angle_alpha   90.00
_cell.angle_beta   90.00
_cell.angle_gamma   90.00
#
_symmetry.space_group_name_H-M   'P 1'
#
loop_
_entity.id
_entity.type
_entity.pdbx_description
1 polymer ?
#
loop_
_entity_poly.entity_id
_entity_poly.type
_entity_poly.pdbx_seq_one_letter_code
_entity_poly.pdbx_strand_id
1 'polypeptide(L)'
;MSNSFFHIMSSWASKLGRSSIGSRVFSGGTLVSIALLSGTVGSLVAVTVPLPGAVSPREGQKLLGDLFKNGFRYQVTRPVNILVLGVDRVLDPKATGDDLFTGHSDSMLLVHVNPQLKGVNVLSIPRDTQVEIPNIGITKINQANASGGPALVGKVVTDTFNGVQVDRYVRFSTDAFRELIDQVGGVRVYVPIDMVYEDKTQKLSINLK
;
A
#
# COMPACT_ATOMS: atom_id res chain seq x y z
N MET A 1 -52.01 15.50 42.78
CA MET A 1 -52.40 16.89 42.47
C MET A 1 -51.44 17.80 43.24
N SER A 2 -50.47 18.41 42.55
CA SER A 2 -50.39 19.88 42.32
C SER A 2 -49.64 20.58 43.47
N ASN A 3 -48.62 21.43 43.32
CA ASN A 3 -47.95 22.06 42.18
C ASN A 3 -46.56 22.47 42.71
N SER A 4 -45.48 22.11 42.05
CA SER A 4 -44.85 22.90 40.97
C SER A 4 -44.21 24.19 41.45
N PHE A 5 -42.87 24.16 41.45
CA PHE A 5 -42.00 25.23 41.01
C PHE A 5 -42.21 26.59 41.67
N PHE A 6 -41.61 26.81 42.85
CA PHE A 6 -41.06 28.12 43.18
C PHE A 6 -39.97 27.97 44.24
N HIS A 7 -38.90 28.75 44.06
CA HIS A 7 -38.04 29.24 45.14
C HIS A 7 -36.80 28.47 45.62
N ILE A 8 -35.94 27.94 44.76
CA ILE A 8 -34.49 27.87 45.08
C ILE A 8 -33.71 28.06 43.79
N MET A 9 -32.93 29.15 43.66
CA MET A 9 -31.69 29.28 42.86
C MET A 9 -31.36 30.69 42.28
N SER A 10 -32.05 31.77 42.66
CA SER A 10 -31.63 33.14 42.24
C SER A 10 -30.73 33.90 43.24
N SER A 11 -30.06 33.25 44.21
CA SER A 11 -29.24 33.95 45.22
C SER A 11 -27.76 33.53 45.29
N TRP A 12 -27.19 32.88 44.26
CA TRP A 12 -25.86 32.25 44.36
C TRP A 12 -24.78 32.82 43.42
N ALA A 13 -24.84 34.09 43.01
CA ALA A 13 -23.87 34.64 42.05
C ALA A 13 -22.98 35.81 42.56
N SER A 14 -23.00 36.19 43.85
CA SER A 14 -22.33 37.43 44.31
C SER A 14 -21.56 37.35 45.64
N LYS A 15 -21.00 36.20 46.04
CA LYS A 15 -20.13 36.15 47.24
C LYS A 15 -18.85 35.34 47.10
N LEU A 16 -18.12 35.49 46.01
CA LEU A 16 -16.75 34.96 45.95
C LEU A 16 -15.79 36.00 45.37
N GLY A 17 -15.30 36.84 46.28
CA GLY A 17 -14.10 37.65 46.08
C GLY A 17 -12.96 37.16 46.98
N ARG A 18 -11.75 37.31 46.42
CA ARG A 18 -10.41 37.39 47.04
C ARG A 18 -9.71 36.09 47.46
N SER A 19 -8.60 35.80 46.79
CA SER A 19 -7.19 35.91 47.28
C SER A 19 -6.31 35.06 46.35
N SER A 20 -5.41 35.66 45.56
CA SER A 20 -4.01 36.07 45.82
C SER A 20 -2.99 34.92 45.95
N ILE A 21 -2.04 34.91 45.00
CA ILE A 21 -0.61 34.54 45.14
C ILE A 21 -0.24 33.04 45.12
N GLY A 22 0.63 32.65 44.18
CA GLY A 22 1.53 31.48 44.35
C GLY A 22 1.69 30.52 43.17
N SER A 23 1.98 31.03 41.98
CA SER A 23 2.04 30.34 40.68
C SER A 23 3.23 29.39 40.45
N ARG A 24 3.30 28.21 41.10
CA ARG A 24 4.25 27.14 40.66
C ARG A 24 3.79 25.67 40.74
N VAL A 25 2.59 25.36 41.25
CA VAL A 25 2.16 23.94 41.43
C VAL A 25 1.12 23.48 40.39
N PHE A 26 0.54 24.38 39.60
CA PHE A 26 -0.62 24.05 38.76
C PHE A 26 -0.30 23.47 37.37
N SER A 27 0.95 23.57 36.88
CA SER A 27 1.31 23.04 35.56
C SER A 27 1.72 21.56 35.56
N GLY A 28 2.16 21.01 36.71
CA GLY A 28 2.56 19.60 36.81
C GLY A 28 1.37 18.64 37.00
N GLY A 29 0.44 19.01 37.89
CA GLY A 29 -0.69 18.14 38.25
C GLY A 29 -1.70 17.94 37.12
N THR A 30 -1.93 18.95 36.28
CA THR A 30 -2.90 18.87 35.18
C THR A 30 -2.41 18.01 34.02
N LEU A 31 -1.09 17.99 33.74
CA LEU A 31 -0.50 17.11 32.73
C LEU A 31 -0.48 15.64 33.17
N VAL A 32 -0.23 15.36 34.45
CA VAL A 32 -0.26 14.00 35.01
C VAL A 32 -1.68 13.42 34.97
N SER A 33 -2.72 14.24 35.20
CA SER A 33 -4.12 13.81 35.11
C SER A 33 -4.55 13.44 33.68
N ILE A 34 -4.08 14.17 32.66
CA ILE A 34 -4.36 13.84 31.25
C ILE A 34 -3.63 12.56 30.84
N ALA A 35 -2.39 12.35 31.32
CA ALA A 35 -1.64 11.12 31.08
C ALA A 35 -2.30 9.88 31.72
N LEU A 36 -2.86 10.01 32.93
CA LEU A 36 -3.58 8.92 33.61
C LEU A 36 -4.92 8.59 32.93
N LEU A 37 -5.62 9.58 32.40
CA LEU A 37 -6.85 9.36 31.60
C LEU A 37 -6.54 8.77 30.22
N SER A 38 -5.41 9.13 29.59
CA SER A 38 -4.98 8.53 28.31
C SER A 38 -4.50 7.08 28.49
N GLY A 39 -3.80 6.78 29.59
CA GLY A 39 -3.33 5.43 29.90
C GLY A 39 -4.47 4.44 30.16
N THR A 40 -5.56 4.88 30.80
CA THR A 40 -6.71 4.01 31.08
C THR A 40 -7.50 3.68 29.82
N VAL A 41 -7.77 4.65 28.94
CA VAL A 41 -8.42 4.40 27.64
C VAL A 41 -7.57 3.50 26.75
N GLY A 42 -6.24 3.74 26.69
CA GLY A 42 -5.32 2.89 25.95
C GLY A 42 -5.27 1.45 26.48
N SER A 43 -5.29 1.26 27.80
CA SER A 43 -5.32 -0.08 28.41
C SER A 43 -6.65 -0.81 28.18
N LEU A 44 -7.79 -0.11 28.21
CA LEU A 44 -9.09 -0.69 27.93
C LEU A 44 -9.19 -1.16 26.47
N VAL A 45 -8.67 -0.38 25.52
CA VAL A 45 -8.61 -0.80 24.11
C VAL A 45 -7.62 -1.96 23.92
N ALA A 46 -6.47 -1.96 24.59
CA ALA A 46 -5.49 -3.05 24.51
C ALA A 46 -5.93 -4.38 25.15
N VAL A 47 -6.86 -4.34 26.12
CA VAL A 47 -7.40 -5.53 26.79
C VAL A 47 -8.67 -6.04 26.10
N THR A 48 -9.44 -5.16 25.44
CA THR A 48 -10.64 -5.55 24.68
C THR A 48 -10.35 -5.92 23.23
N VAL A 49 -9.27 -5.38 22.65
CA VAL A 49 -8.76 -5.81 21.36
C VAL A 49 -7.64 -6.82 21.63
N PRO A 50 -7.76 -8.08 21.18
CA PRO A 50 -6.68 -9.03 21.33
C PRO A 50 -5.48 -8.49 20.56
N LEU A 51 -4.46 -8.01 21.27
CA LEU A 51 -3.16 -7.69 20.68
C LEU A 51 -2.42 -9.01 20.50
N PRO A 52 -2.27 -9.53 19.27
CA PRO A 52 -1.33 -10.61 19.02
C PRO A 52 0.07 -10.09 19.39
N GLY A 53 0.70 -10.81 20.31
CA GLY A 53 1.96 -10.43 20.93
C GLY A 53 3.08 -10.41 19.91
N ALA A 54 3.91 -9.37 19.98
CA ALA A 54 5.14 -9.21 19.23
C ALA A 54 4.97 -9.44 17.72
N VAL A 55 5.03 -8.36 16.93
CA VAL A 55 5.19 -8.46 15.48
C VAL A 55 6.56 -9.08 15.17
N SER A 56 6.61 -10.39 15.33
CA SER A 56 7.54 -11.28 14.69
C SER A 56 7.27 -11.15 13.19
N PRO A 57 8.30 -11.18 12.33
CA PRO A 57 8.13 -11.14 10.87
C PRO A 57 7.17 -12.22 10.31
N ARG A 58 6.75 -13.20 11.13
CA ARG A 58 5.79 -14.24 10.79
C ARG A 58 4.32 -13.81 10.89
N GLU A 59 3.95 -12.82 11.71
CA GLU A 59 2.55 -12.38 11.83
C GLU A 59 2.13 -11.39 10.75
N GLY A 60 3.03 -10.50 10.30
CA GLY A 60 2.78 -9.67 9.11
C GLY A 60 2.53 -10.52 7.85
N GLN A 61 3.20 -11.66 7.72
CA GLN A 61 2.91 -12.65 6.68
C GLN A 61 1.55 -13.34 6.85
N LYS A 62 1.06 -13.53 8.08
CA LYS A 62 -0.28 -14.08 8.33
C LYS A 62 -1.38 -13.05 8.10
N LEU A 63 -1.19 -11.81 8.52
CA LEU A 63 -2.12 -10.71 8.23
C LEU A 63 -2.24 -10.43 6.74
N LEU A 64 -1.11 -10.33 6.02
CA LEU A 64 -1.12 -10.29 4.57
C LEU A 64 -1.72 -11.57 4.00
N GLY A 65 -1.33 -12.75 4.48
CA GLY A 65 -1.86 -14.04 4.04
C GLY A 65 -3.38 -14.18 4.23
N ASP A 66 -3.92 -13.62 5.30
CA ASP A 66 -5.34 -13.65 5.64
C ASP A 66 -6.10 -12.55 4.89
N LEU A 67 -5.48 -11.40 4.62
CA LEU A 67 -5.98 -10.39 3.67
C LEU A 67 -5.98 -10.93 2.24
N PHE A 68 -4.96 -11.68 1.82
CA PHE A 68 -4.91 -12.37 0.53
C PHE A 68 -5.99 -13.46 0.46
N LYS A 69 -6.19 -14.25 1.52
CA LYS A 69 -7.24 -15.28 1.56
C LYS A 69 -8.66 -14.72 1.61
N ASN A 70 -8.88 -13.64 2.38
CA ASN A 70 -10.21 -13.10 2.62
C ASN A 70 -10.61 -12.01 1.61
N GLY A 71 -9.63 -11.27 1.07
CA GLY A 71 -9.83 -10.25 0.04
C GLY A 71 -9.95 -10.84 -1.36
N PHE A 72 -9.20 -11.90 -1.68
CA PHE A 72 -9.41 -12.69 -2.89
C PHE A 72 -10.33 -13.87 -2.55
N ARG A 73 -11.64 -13.62 -2.42
CA ARG A 73 -12.67 -14.68 -2.37
C ARG A 73 -12.71 -15.56 -3.65
N TYR A 74 -11.80 -15.33 -4.59
CA TYR A 74 -11.48 -16.25 -5.67
C TYR A 74 -10.62 -17.39 -5.10
N GLN A 75 -11.27 -18.51 -4.77
CA GLN A 75 -10.53 -19.76 -4.68
C GLN A 75 -10.08 -20.13 -6.09
N VAL A 76 -8.82 -19.86 -6.38
CA VAL A 76 -8.17 -20.26 -7.61
C VAL A 76 -8.08 -21.79 -7.56
N THR A 77 -9.07 -22.48 -8.15
CA THR A 77 -9.14 -23.96 -8.16
C THR A 77 -8.31 -24.57 -9.30
N ARG A 78 -8.02 -23.77 -10.33
CA ARG A 78 -7.20 -24.12 -11.50
C ARG A 78 -5.92 -23.28 -11.54
N PRO A 79 -4.84 -23.73 -12.17
CA PRO A 79 -3.67 -22.88 -12.41
C PRO A 79 -4.06 -21.60 -13.17
N VAL A 80 -3.40 -20.49 -12.84
CA VAL A 80 -3.66 -19.16 -13.42
C VAL A 80 -2.33 -18.46 -13.74
N ASN A 81 -2.28 -17.84 -14.92
CA ASN A 81 -1.18 -16.99 -15.36
C ASN A 81 -1.56 -15.51 -15.23
N ILE A 82 -0.83 -14.78 -14.40
CA ILE A 82 -1.06 -13.36 -14.12
C ILE A 82 0.11 -12.56 -14.70
N LEU A 83 -0.19 -11.65 -15.62
CA LEU A 83 0.78 -10.71 -16.17
C LEU A 83 0.83 -9.45 -15.32
N VAL A 84 1.95 -9.19 -14.68
CA VAL A 84 2.18 -8.03 -13.83
C VAL A 84 3.02 -7.02 -14.58
N LEU A 85 2.50 -5.80 -14.71
CA LEU A 85 3.06 -4.73 -15.51
C LEU A 85 3.34 -3.50 -14.64
N GLY A 86 4.61 -3.09 -14.57
CA GLY A 86 5.01 -1.76 -14.12
C GLY A 86 5.03 -0.82 -15.31
N VAL A 87 4.16 0.19 -15.30
CA VAL A 87 3.96 1.11 -16.42
C VAL A 87 4.42 2.51 -16.02
N ASP A 88 5.15 3.18 -16.91
CA ASP A 88 5.49 4.58 -16.70
C ASP A 88 4.23 5.45 -16.80
N ARG A 89 4.14 6.46 -15.94
CA ARG A 89 2.97 7.34 -15.93
C ARG A 89 3.05 8.31 -17.10
N VAL A 90 1.95 8.45 -17.83
CA VAL A 90 1.82 9.58 -18.74
C VAL A 90 1.53 10.83 -17.91
N LEU A 91 2.46 11.79 -17.95
CA LEU A 91 2.37 13.06 -17.22
C LEU A 91 1.45 14.06 -17.96
N ASP A 92 0.21 13.66 -18.21
CA ASP A 92 -0.83 14.55 -18.71
C ASP A 92 -1.78 14.92 -17.54
N PRO A 93 -1.92 16.22 -17.20
CA PRO A 93 -2.85 16.68 -16.16
C PRO A 93 -4.31 16.27 -16.39
N LYS A 94 -4.67 15.89 -17.62
CA LYS A 94 -6.02 15.46 -18.02
C LYS A 94 -6.19 13.95 -18.07
N ALA A 95 -5.10 13.17 -18.03
CA ALA A 95 -5.19 11.72 -18.05
C ALA A 95 -5.82 11.24 -16.74
N THR A 96 -6.88 10.44 -16.86
CA THR A 96 -7.56 9.84 -15.71
C THR A 96 -7.82 8.37 -15.97
N GLY A 97 -7.86 7.56 -14.91
CA GLY A 97 -8.14 6.13 -15.03
C GLY A 97 -7.11 5.39 -15.89
N ASP A 98 -7.57 4.77 -16.98
CA ASP A 98 -6.75 3.95 -17.88
C ASP A 98 -5.72 4.76 -18.69
N ASP A 99 -5.98 6.05 -18.94
CA ASP A 99 -5.08 6.91 -19.71
C ASP A 99 -3.72 7.07 -19.03
N LEU A 100 -3.69 6.99 -17.69
CA LEU A 100 -2.47 7.05 -16.87
C LEU A 100 -1.53 5.86 -17.11
N PHE A 101 -2.05 4.76 -17.67
CA PHE A 101 -1.33 3.51 -17.89
C PHE A 101 -1.07 3.22 -19.38
N THR A 102 -1.13 4.25 -20.22
CA THR A 102 -0.83 4.16 -21.66
C THR A 102 0.67 4.33 -21.96
N GLY A 103 1.52 4.52 -20.95
CA GLY A 103 2.97 4.59 -21.11
C GLY A 103 3.61 3.24 -21.49
N HIS A 104 4.92 3.24 -21.68
CA HIS A 104 5.68 1.99 -21.88
C HIS A 104 5.70 1.15 -20.60
N SER A 105 5.74 -0.18 -20.74
CA SER A 105 5.96 -1.08 -19.60
C SER A 105 7.45 -1.24 -19.30
N ASP A 106 7.90 -0.70 -18.17
CA ASP A 106 9.29 -0.82 -17.71
C ASP A 106 9.57 -2.13 -16.97
N SER A 107 8.54 -2.74 -16.39
CA SER A 107 8.66 -4.02 -15.69
C SER A 107 7.56 -4.97 -16.13
N MET A 108 7.93 -6.21 -16.47
CA MET A 108 6.99 -7.25 -16.87
C MET A 108 7.34 -8.55 -16.16
N LEU A 109 6.38 -9.10 -15.44
CA LEU A 109 6.49 -10.39 -14.76
C LEU A 109 5.31 -11.27 -15.15
N LEU A 110 5.60 -12.49 -15.60
CA LEU A 110 4.59 -13.52 -15.79
C LEU A 110 4.60 -14.43 -14.55
N VAL A 111 3.52 -14.35 -13.78
CA VAL A 111 3.34 -15.10 -12.53
C VAL A 111 2.40 -16.26 -12.76
N HIS A 112 2.92 -17.48 -12.67
CA HIS A 112 2.12 -18.70 -12.73
C HIS A 112 1.82 -19.18 -11.31
N VAL A 113 0.54 -19.19 -10.93
CA VAL A 113 0.08 -19.68 -9.64
C VAL A 113 -0.57 -21.05 -9.85
N ASN A 114 0.01 -22.08 -9.24
CA ASN A 114 -0.56 -23.43 -9.24
C ASN A 114 -1.06 -23.79 -7.84
N PRO A 115 -2.39 -23.73 -7.60
CA PRO A 115 -2.99 -24.01 -6.29
C PRO A 115 -2.88 -25.49 -5.89
N GLN A 116 -2.87 -26.41 -6.87
CA GLN A 116 -2.81 -27.85 -6.64
C GLN A 116 -1.41 -28.27 -6.16
N LEU A 117 -0.37 -27.69 -6.77
CA LEU A 117 1.02 -27.91 -6.39
C LEU A 117 1.51 -26.97 -5.27
N LYS A 118 0.65 -26.03 -4.82
CA LYS A 118 0.98 -24.97 -3.86
C LYS A 118 2.26 -24.20 -4.23
N GLY A 119 2.45 -23.97 -5.52
CA GLY A 119 3.65 -23.37 -6.09
C GLY A 119 3.35 -22.07 -6.83
N VAL A 120 4.32 -21.16 -6.83
CA VAL A 120 4.30 -19.93 -7.63
C VAL A 120 5.60 -19.86 -8.41
N ASN A 121 5.49 -19.77 -9.74
CA ASN A 121 6.63 -19.53 -10.61
C ASN A 121 6.54 -18.10 -11.15
N VAL A 122 7.67 -17.40 -11.20
CA VAL A 122 7.75 -16.04 -11.71
C VAL A 122 8.79 -15.99 -12.80
N LEU A 123 8.39 -15.54 -13.98
CA LEU A 123 9.28 -15.26 -15.10
C LEU A 123 9.35 -13.75 -15.31
N SER A 124 10.56 -13.19 -15.24
CA SER A 124 10.77 -11.80 -15.65
C SER A 124 10.97 -11.72 -17.15
N ILE A 125 10.21 -10.83 -17.80
CA ILE A 125 10.32 -10.55 -19.22
C ILE A 125 11.03 -9.20 -19.37
N PRO A 126 12.28 -9.17 -19.89
CA PRO A 126 13.00 -7.92 -20.09
C PRO A 126 12.24 -6.97 -21.02
N ARG A 127 12.18 -5.68 -20.68
CA ARG A 127 11.42 -4.67 -21.45
C ARG A 127 11.86 -4.51 -22.91
N ASP A 128 13.14 -4.78 -23.17
CA ASP A 128 13.78 -4.66 -24.48
C ASP A 128 13.75 -5.98 -25.27
N THR A 129 13.00 -6.99 -24.82
CA THR A 129 12.83 -8.25 -25.58
C THR A 129 12.24 -7.94 -26.95
N GLN A 130 12.92 -8.39 -28.01
CA GLN A 130 12.47 -8.22 -29.38
C GLN A 130 11.34 -9.21 -29.70
N VAL A 131 10.20 -8.68 -30.09
CA VAL A 131 8.97 -9.43 -30.37
C VAL A 131 8.27 -8.89 -31.60
N GLU A 132 7.44 -9.71 -32.23
CA GLU A 132 6.55 -9.26 -33.30
C GLU A 132 5.24 -8.75 -32.68
N ILE A 133 4.93 -7.48 -32.91
CA ILE A 133 3.68 -6.87 -32.44
C ILE A 133 2.72 -6.74 -33.63
N PRO A 134 1.47 -7.26 -33.53
CA PRO A 134 0.47 -7.13 -34.58
C PRO A 134 0.27 -5.68 -35.02
N ASN A 135 0.24 -5.45 -36.33
CA ASN A 135 0.06 -4.13 -36.97
C ASN A 135 1.18 -3.10 -36.71
N ILE A 136 2.30 -3.50 -36.09
CA ILE A 136 3.47 -2.64 -35.86
C ILE A 136 4.73 -3.25 -36.48
N GLY A 137 4.88 -4.57 -36.39
CA GLY A 137 6.07 -5.30 -36.83
C GLY A 137 7.00 -5.65 -35.68
N ILE A 138 8.26 -5.93 -36.00
CA ILE A 138 9.25 -6.39 -35.02
C ILE A 138 9.81 -5.19 -34.24
N THR A 139 9.59 -5.16 -32.93
CA THR A 139 10.06 -4.09 -32.05
C THR A 139 10.22 -4.62 -30.61
N LYS A 140 10.52 -3.74 -29.66
CA LYS A 140 10.64 -4.05 -28.23
C LYS A 140 9.27 -4.28 -27.62
N ILE A 141 9.16 -5.28 -26.76
CA ILE A 141 7.89 -5.67 -26.12
C ILE A 141 7.29 -4.56 -25.25
N ASN A 142 8.09 -3.65 -24.69
CA ASN A 142 7.59 -2.51 -23.92
C ASN A 142 6.68 -1.55 -24.71
N GLN A 143 6.79 -1.56 -26.04
CA GLN A 143 5.94 -0.78 -26.93
C GLN A 143 4.51 -1.35 -27.00
N ALA A 144 4.32 -2.64 -26.74
CA ALA A 144 3.00 -3.27 -26.81
C ALA A 144 1.99 -2.61 -25.86
N ASN A 145 2.42 -2.21 -24.65
CA ASN A 145 1.53 -1.52 -23.72
C ASN A 145 1.17 -0.12 -24.22
N ALA A 146 2.14 0.61 -24.76
CA ALA A 146 1.91 1.95 -25.26
C ALA A 146 0.99 1.99 -26.49
N SER A 147 1.02 0.94 -27.32
CA SER A 147 0.24 0.89 -28.55
C SER A 147 -1.14 0.26 -28.41
N GLY A 148 -1.33 -0.67 -27.46
CA GLY A 148 -2.60 -1.40 -27.33
C GLY A 148 -2.93 -1.85 -25.91
N GLY A 149 -2.25 -1.29 -24.92
CA GLY A 149 -2.49 -1.55 -23.51
C GLY A 149 -2.22 -3.01 -23.09
N PRO A 150 -2.72 -3.43 -21.92
CA PRO A 150 -2.44 -4.74 -21.35
C PRO A 150 -2.97 -5.90 -22.21
N ALA A 151 -4.03 -5.67 -23.00
CA ALA A 151 -4.60 -6.68 -23.88
C ALA A 151 -3.63 -7.04 -25.02
N LEU A 152 -3.01 -6.04 -25.64
CA LEU A 152 -2.01 -6.27 -26.68
C LEU A 152 -0.75 -6.91 -26.10
N VAL A 153 -0.29 -6.48 -24.92
CA VAL A 153 0.84 -7.12 -24.23
C VAL A 153 0.54 -8.59 -23.97
N GLY A 154 -0.64 -8.92 -23.43
CA GLY A 154 -1.04 -10.30 -23.16
C GLY A 154 -1.05 -11.16 -24.43
N LYS A 155 -1.53 -10.62 -25.55
CA LYS A 155 -1.47 -11.30 -26.85
C LYS A 155 -0.04 -11.54 -27.30
N VAL A 156 0.81 -10.51 -27.29
CA VAL A 156 2.21 -10.60 -27.71
C VAL A 156 2.99 -11.61 -26.84
N VAL A 157 2.76 -11.61 -25.52
CA VAL A 157 3.32 -12.60 -24.59
C VAL A 157 2.85 -14.01 -24.96
N THR A 158 1.55 -14.19 -25.20
CA THR A 158 1.00 -15.49 -25.59
C THR A 158 1.65 -15.99 -26.88
N ASP A 159 1.77 -15.14 -27.89
CA ASP A 159 2.36 -15.47 -29.18
C ASP A 159 3.86 -15.77 -29.07
N THR A 160 4.60 -14.99 -28.27
CA THR A 160 6.06 -15.13 -28.09
C THR A 160 6.44 -16.38 -27.30
N PHE A 161 5.67 -16.73 -26.27
CA PHE A 161 5.97 -17.85 -25.37
C PHE A 161 5.16 -19.10 -25.72
N ASN A 162 5.11 -19.47 -27.00
CA ASN A 162 4.52 -20.74 -27.48
C ASN A 162 3.07 -21.01 -26.99
N GLY A 163 2.23 -19.97 -26.94
CA GLY A 163 0.81 -20.11 -26.60
C GLY A 163 0.50 -20.11 -25.09
N VAL A 164 1.43 -19.68 -24.24
CA VAL A 164 1.16 -19.51 -22.80
C VAL A 164 0.08 -18.44 -22.60
N GLN A 165 -1.12 -18.89 -22.21
CA GLN A 165 -2.26 -18.00 -22.03
C GLN A 165 -2.07 -17.06 -20.85
N VAL A 166 -2.39 -15.79 -21.02
CA VAL A 166 -2.47 -14.81 -19.93
C VAL A 166 -3.92 -14.71 -19.46
N ASP A 167 -4.22 -15.21 -18.26
CA ASP A 167 -5.58 -15.20 -17.71
C ASP A 167 -5.98 -13.83 -17.16
N ARG A 168 -5.04 -13.16 -16.50
CA ARG A 168 -5.27 -11.92 -15.75
C ARG A 168 -4.07 -11.00 -15.92
N TYR A 169 -4.30 -9.72 -15.71
CA TYR A 169 -3.22 -8.74 -15.64
C TYR A 169 -3.40 -7.81 -14.45
N VAL A 170 -2.28 -7.28 -13.97
CA VAL A 170 -2.22 -6.23 -12.96
C VAL A 170 -1.28 -5.16 -13.49
N ARG A 171 -1.73 -3.91 -13.49
CA ARG A 171 -0.91 -2.74 -13.83
C ARG A 171 -0.68 -1.90 -12.59
N PHE A 172 0.55 -1.48 -12.37
CA PHE A 172 0.87 -0.48 -11.36
C PHE A 172 1.80 0.57 -11.95
N SER A 173 1.74 1.76 -11.39
CA SER A 173 2.70 2.82 -11.65
C SER A 173 3.77 2.83 -10.58
N THR A 174 4.91 3.45 -10.88
CA THR A 174 6.05 3.51 -9.95
C THR A 174 5.67 4.12 -8.59
N ASP A 175 4.83 5.16 -8.57
CA ASP A 175 4.40 5.76 -7.29
C ASP A 175 3.43 4.86 -6.52
N ALA A 176 2.51 4.19 -7.21
CA ALA A 176 1.60 3.22 -6.56
C ALA A 176 2.38 2.05 -5.95
N PHE A 177 3.49 1.65 -6.60
CA PHE A 177 4.39 0.64 -6.05
C PHE A 177 5.11 1.14 -4.80
N ARG A 178 5.62 2.39 -4.79
CA ARG A 178 6.24 2.98 -3.59
C ARG A 178 5.27 3.04 -2.42
N GLU A 179 4.07 3.56 -2.65
CA GLU A 179 3.01 3.62 -1.62
C GLU A 179 2.67 2.23 -1.07
N LEU A 180 2.54 1.22 -1.94
CA LEU A 180 2.28 -0.15 -1.51
C LEU A 180 3.40 -0.69 -0.60
N ILE A 181 4.66 -0.45 -0.96
CA ILE A 181 5.81 -0.90 -0.17
C ILE A 181 5.85 -0.20 1.19
N ASP A 182 5.55 1.09 1.25
CA ASP A 182 5.50 1.85 2.50
C ASP A 182 4.37 1.35 3.41
N GLN A 183 3.20 1.02 2.84
CA GLN A 183 2.06 0.49 3.59
C GLN A 183 2.32 -0.90 4.20
N VAL A 184 3.11 -1.75 3.54
CA VAL A 184 3.50 -3.07 4.08
C VAL A 184 4.66 -2.99 5.08
N GLY A 185 5.15 -1.79 5.39
CA GLY A 185 6.24 -1.55 6.35
C GLY A 185 7.64 -1.70 5.74
N GLY A 186 7.77 -1.56 4.42
CA GLY A 186 9.03 -1.69 3.69
C GLY A 186 9.45 -3.14 3.43
N VAL A 187 10.51 -3.31 2.63
CA VAL A 187 11.08 -4.63 2.30
C VAL A 187 12.55 -4.68 2.67
N ARG A 188 12.99 -5.83 3.19
CA ARG A 188 14.41 -6.09 3.44
C ARG A 188 15.03 -6.70 2.19
N VAL A 189 16.06 -6.05 1.65
CA VAL A 189 16.81 -6.51 0.49
C VAL A 189 18.25 -6.75 0.90
N TYR A 190 18.82 -7.87 0.44
CA TYR A 190 20.25 -8.13 0.60
C TYR A 190 21.01 -7.43 -0.53
N VAL A 191 21.90 -6.51 -0.16
CA VAL A 191 22.74 -5.75 -1.08
C VAL A 191 24.17 -6.29 -0.92
N PRO A 192 24.71 -7.05 -1.90
CA PRO A 192 26.00 -7.71 -1.73
C PRO A 192 27.20 -6.76 -1.83
N ILE A 193 27.00 -5.56 -2.38
CA ILE A 193 28.03 -4.55 -2.63
C ILE A 193 27.41 -3.18 -2.38
N ASP A 194 28.12 -2.30 -1.65
CA ASP A 194 27.71 -0.92 -1.42
C ASP A 194 27.30 -0.23 -2.73
N MET A 195 26.06 0.27 -2.78
CA MET A 195 25.54 1.03 -3.91
C MET A 195 25.42 2.50 -3.53
N VAL A 196 26.32 3.32 -4.08
CA VAL A 196 26.29 4.78 -3.96
C VAL A 196 26.07 5.38 -5.35
N TYR A 197 24.92 6.03 -5.54
CA TYR A 197 24.55 6.67 -6.80
C TYR A 197 23.86 8.01 -6.52
N GLU A 198 24.23 9.04 -7.27
CA GLU A 198 23.62 10.36 -7.16
C GLU A 198 23.29 10.87 -8.56
N ASP A 199 22.00 11.06 -8.83
CA ASP A 199 21.51 11.70 -10.05
C ASP A 199 20.87 13.04 -9.69
N LYS A 200 21.56 14.10 -10.07
CA LYS A 200 21.15 15.48 -9.81
C LYS A 200 19.96 15.91 -10.67
N THR A 201 19.78 15.30 -11.84
CA THR A 201 18.68 15.65 -12.76
C THR A 201 17.36 15.09 -12.24
N GLN A 202 17.39 13.89 -11.69
CA GLN A 202 16.22 13.21 -11.13
C GLN A 202 16.06 13.44 -9.61
N LYS A 203 16.98 14.20 -8.98
CA LYS A 203 17.07 14.37 -7.53
C LYS A 203 17.04 13.03 -6.78
N LEU A 204 17.71 12.03 -7.34
CA LEU A 204 17.76 10.67 -6.82
C LEU A 204 19.12 10.44 -6.15
N SER A 205 19.11 10.06 -4.88
CA SER A 205 20.31 9.63 -4.16
C SER A 205 20.07 8.22 -3.60
N ILE A 206 20.94 7.29 -3.95
CA ILE A 206 20.95 5.91 -3.49
C ILE A 206 22.22 5.73 -2.67
N ASN A 207 22.07 5.29 -1.42
CA ASN A 207 23.18 4.94 -0.54
C ASN A 207 22.76 3.70 0.24
N LEU A 208 22.99 2.53 -0.35
CA LEU A 208 22.68 1.23 0.21
C LEU A 208 23.98 0.53 0.59
N LYS A 209 24.00 -0.06 1.78
CA LYS A 209 25.13 -0.78 2.39
C LYS A 209 24.67 -2.16 2.83
#